data_AF-A0AAP3SSL4-F1
#
_entry.id   AF-A0AAP3SSL4-F1
#
_cell.length_a   1.000
_cell.length_b   1.000
_cell.length_c   1.000
_cell.angle_alpha   90.00
_cell.angle_beta   90.00
_cell.angle_gamma   90.00
#
_symmetry.space_group_name_H-M   'P 1'
#
loop_
_entity.id
_entity.type
_entity.pdbx_description
1 polymer ?
#
loop_
_entity_poly.entity_id
_entity_poly.type
_entity_poly.pdbx_seq_one_letter_code
_entity_poly.pdbx_strand_id
1 'polypeptide(L)'
;MIKVTRLNAVTSWNRALNAARRTVGKSALKKEPSDSWKAKMLLAEHSPIRLVEYEWTWEQIPQWVTVHFTRHHIGCEKFVHTQRPDRTGSQIPRGEHLQGELNEMDMTANAQEIMAISRVRLCNCASKETREAWTSMLQELKKIDPVLVSKCVPTCVYRGFCPELKCCGYANTHQFHEAVEKYRKTE
;
A
#
# COMPACT_ATOMS: atom_id res chain seq x y z
N MET A 1 -10.34 -15.25 -6.77
CA MET A 1 -10.25 -13.85 -6.28
C MET A 1 -8.98 -13.78 -5.44
N ILE A 2 -8.11 -12.79 -5.68
CA ILE A 2 -6.88 -12.62 -4.90
C ILE A 2 -7.28 -12.38 -3.44
N LYS A 3 -6.72 -13.17 -2.53
CA LYS A 3 -7.13 -13.21 -1.12
C LYS A 3 -5.98 -12.73 -0.25
N VAL A 4 -6.24 -11.73 0.59
CA VAL A 4 -5.38 -11.34 1.70
C VAL A 4 -5.85 -12.12 2.93
N THR A 5 -4.99 -12.94 3.50
CA THR A 5 -5.36 -13.86 4.60
C THR A 5 -4.86 -13.43 5.96
N ARG A 6 -3.80 -12.63 5.98
CA ARG A 6 -3.25 -12.01 7.18
C ARG A 6 -2.97 -10.55 6.89
N LEU A 7 -3.32 -9.69 7.83
CA LEU A 7 -2.94 -8.28 7.83
C LEU A 7 -2.86 -7.78 9.27
N ASN A 8 -1.70 -7.28 9.68
CA ASN A 8 -1.46 -6.78 11.03
C ASN A 8 -0.81 -5.39 11.01
N ALA A 9 -1.14 -4.57 12.01
CA ALA A 9 -0.32 -3.43 12.37
C ALA A 9 0.90 -3.93 13.18
N VAL A 10 2.11 -3.72 12.64
CA VAL A 10 3.38 -4.09 13.30
C VAL A 10 3.72 -3.08 14.41
N THR A 11 3.31 -1.83 14.21
CA THR A 11 3.60 -0.72 15.13
C THR A 11 2.38 0.17 15.29
N SER A 12 2.24 0.86 16.42
CA SER A 12 1.12 1.77 16.64
C SER A 12 1.42 3.22 16.24
N TRP A 13 0.37 4.00 16.00
CA TRP A 13 0.47 5.43 15.69
C TRP A 13 1.04 6.25 16.85
N ASN A 14 0.98 5.76 18.09
CA ASN A 14 1.69 6.36 19.22
C ASN A 14 3.20 6.51 18.97
N ARG A 15 3.83 5.55 18.26
CA ARG A 15 5.25 5.63 17.88
C ARG A 15 5.53 6.85 16.99
N ALA A 16 4.72 7.04 15.95
CA ALA A 16 4.81 8.20 15.07
C ALA A 16 4.50 9.52 15.80
N LEU A 17 3.49 9.53 16.67
CA LEU A 17 3.17 10.69 17.51
C LEU A 17 4.35 11.10 18.39
N ASN A 18 4.96 10.14 19.08
CA ASN A 18 6.07 10.43 19.99
C ASN A 18 7.35 10.83 19.24
N ALA A 19 7.60 10.27 18.06
CA ALA A 19 8.67 10.75 17.18
C ALA A 19 8.45 12.21 16.74
N ALA A 20 7.24 12.56 16.31
CA ALA A 20 6.87 13.94 15.97
C ALA A 20 6.97 14.90 17.17
N ARG A 21 6.65 14.44 18.38
CA ARG A 21 6.78 15.24 19.60
C ARG A 21 8.24 15.49 19.98
N ARG A 22 9.09 14.49 19.79
CA ARG A 22 10.53 14.58 20.07
C ARG A 22 11.20 15.67 19.23
N THR A 23 10.86 15.80 17.96
CA THR A 23 11.46 16.82 17.06
C THR A 23 11.12 18.26 17.45
N VAL A 24 10.10 18.45 18.29
CA VAL A 24 9.70 19.76 18.83
C VAL A 24 9.88 19.86 20.35
N GLY A 25 10.74 19.01 20.94
CA GLY A 25 11.12 19.09 22.36
C GLY A 25 10.03 18.71 23.36
N LYS A 26 8.95 18.02 22.93
CA LYS A 26 7.85 17.61 23.81
C LYS A 26 8.06 16.18 24.35
N SER A 27 7.71 15.95 25.61
CA SER A 27 7.75 14.63 26.24
C SER A 27 6.79 13.62 25.57
N ALA A 28 7.11 12.33 25.63
CA ALA A 28 6.25 11.28 25.09
C ALA A 28 4.88 11.21 25.77
N LEU A 29 3.88 10.70 25.05
CA LEU A 29 2.53 10.43 25.54
C LEU A 29 2.24 8.93 25.45
N LYS A 30 1.37 8.42 26.33
CA LYS A 30 0.87 7.04 26.32
C LYS A 30 -0.54 6.97 25.72
N LYS A 31 -0.73 7.50 24.51
CA LYS A 31 -2.02 7.51 23.81
C LYS A 31 -1.87 7.52 22.29
N GLU A 32 -2.85 6.98 21.59
CA GLU A 32 -2.94 7.14 20.13
C GLU A 32 -3.31 8.59 19.74
N PRO A 33 -2.80 9.11 18.60
CA PRO A 33 -3.22 10.40 18.08
C PRO A 33 -4.66 10.35 17.55
N SER A 34 -5.31 11.50 17.44
CA SER A 34 -6.63 11.60 16.80
C SER A 34 -6.55 11.31 15.30
N ASP A 35 -7.66 10.89 14.70
CA ASP A 35 -7.72 10.61 13.26
C ASP A 35 -7.43 11.85 12.42
N SER A 36 -7.87 13.04 12.86
CA SER A 36 -7.50 14.30 12.22
C SER A 36 -5.99 14.55 12.22
N TRP A 37 -5.29 14.19 13.31
CA TRP A 37 -3.83 14.30 13.37
C TRP A 37 -3.16 13.32 12.40
N LYS A 38 -3.62 12.06 12.37
CA LYS A 38 -3.12 11.04 11.42
C LYS A 38 -3.31 11.52 9.97
N ALA A 39 -4.51 11.98 9.63
CA ALA A 39 -4.83 12.48 8.29
C ALA A 39 -3.92 13.64 7.87
N LYS A 40 -3.71 14.62 8.74
CA LYS A 40 -2.80 15.75 8.48
C LYS A 40 -1.35 15.30 8.29
N MET A 41 -0.86 14.38 9.12
CA MET A 41 0.50 13.86 9.02
C MET A 41 0.73 13.06 7.75
N LEU A 42 -0.26 12.26 7.32
CA LEU A 42 -0.23 11.52 6.06
C LEU A 42 -0.23 12.46 4.85
N LEU A 43 -1.11 13.45 4.83
CA LEU A 43 -1.16 14.46 3.76
C LEU A 43 0.12 15.28 3.66
N ALA A 44 0.72 15.63 4.80
CA ALA A 44 1.98 16.37 4.86
C ALA A 44 3.20 15.47 4.55
N GLU A 45 3.04 14.15 4.52
CA GLU A 45 4.11 13.17 4.33
C GLU A 45 5.33 13.37 5.25
N HIS A 46 5.09 13.88 6.46
CA HIS A 46 6.15 14.09 7.42
C HIS A 46 6.74 12.75 7.87
N SER A 47 8.07 12.68 7.96
CA SER A 47 8.82 11.44 8.17
C SER A 47 8.38 10.55 9.35
N PRO A 48 7.76 11.02 10.45
CA PRO A 48 7.27 10.12 11.50
C PRO A 48 6.29 9.04 11.02
N ILE A 49 5.56 9.27 9.92
CA ILE A 49 4.64 8.25 9.37
C ILE A 49 5.39 6.98 8.88
N ARG A 50 6.70 7.09 8.61
CA ARG A 50 7.55 5.93 8.24
C ARG A 50 7.72 4.94 9.38
N LEU A 51 7.36 5.30 10.61
CA LEU A 51 7.39 4.43 11.78
C LEU A 51 6.08 3.68 12.02
N VAL A 52 5.07 3.90 11.17
CA VAL A 52 3.79 3.17 11.19
C VAL A 52 3.86 2.09 10.13
N GLU A 53 3.99 0.83 10.55
CA GLU A 53 4.31 -0.32 9.73
C GLU A 53 3.20 -1.37 9.80
N TYR A 54 2.95 -2.02 8.66
CA TYR A 54 1.98 -3.09 8.49
C TYR A 54 2.61 -4.24 7.73
N GLU A 55 2.14 -5.45 8.02
CA GLU A 55 2.52 -6.66 7.31
C GLU A 55 1.26 -7.38 6.82
N TRP A 56 1.36 -8.06 5.68
CA TRP A 56 0.25 -8.84 5.13
C TRP A 56 0.73 -9.99 4.24
N THR A 57 -0.18 -10.93 4.00
CA THR A 57 0.03 -12.12 3.16
C THR A 57 -1.00 -12.18 2.04
N TRP A 58 -0.55 -12.41 0.81
CA TRP A 58 -1.39 -12.89 -0.29
C TRP A 58 -1.14 -14.39 -0.52
N GLU A 59 -2.16 -15.23 -0.39
CA GLU A 59 -2.03 -16.70 -0.61
C GLU A 59 -2.30 -17.14 -2.06
N GLN A 60 -3.02 -16.33 -2.84
CA GLN A 60 -3.45 -16.70 -4.19
C GLN A 60 -3.26 -15.51 -5.13
N ILE A 61 -2.01 -15.10 -5.30
CA ILE A 61 -1.62 -14.00 -6.17
C ILE A 61 -0.90 -14.55 -7.41
N PRO A 62 -1.28 -14.17 -8.65
CA PRO A 62 -0.58 -14.65 -9.82
C PRO A 62 0.89 -14.25 -9.80
N GLN A 63 1.78 -15.13 -10.26
CA GLN A 63 3.22 -14.92 -10.21
C GLN A 63 3.65 -13.59 -10.87
N TRP A 64 3.09 -13.22 -12.03
CA TRP A 64 3.40 -11.94 -12.67
C TRP A 64 3.01 -10.72 -11.82
N VAL A 65 1.98 -10.83 -10.97
CA VAL A 65 1.53 -9.72 -10.12
C VAL A 65 2.55 -9.51 -9.00
N THR A 66 3.15 -10.58 -8.46
CA THR A 66 4.23 -10.47 -7.47
C THR A 66 5.41 -9.67 -8.04
N VAL A 67 5.74 -9.87 -9.31
CA VAL A 67 6.81 -9.13 -10.01
C VAL A 67 6.50 -7.64 -10.09
N HIS A 68 5.23 -7.22 -10.17
CA HIS A 68 4.88 -5.81 -10.12
C HIS A 68 5.10 -5.20 -8.73
N PHE A 69 4.89 -5.96 -7.65
CA PHE A 69 5.08 -5.48 -6.28
C PHE A 69 6.55 -5.50 -5.81
N THR A 70 7.36 -6.43 -6.31
CA THR A 70 8.80 -6.49 -5.99
C THR A 70 9.62 -5.32 -6.54
N ARG A 71 9.02 -4.47 -7.40
CA ARG A 71 9.67 -3.25 -7.93
C ARG A 71 9.61 -2.04 -7.00
N HIS A 72 8.74 -2.07 -6.01
CA HIS A 72 8.76 -1.09 -4.93
C HIS A 72 10.01 -1.31 -4.10
N HIS A 73 10.58 -0.30 -3.43
CA HIS A 73 11.88 -0.47 -2.76
C HIS A 73 11.98 0.27 -1.44
N ILE A 74 11.46 1.50 -1.37
CA ILE A 74 11.69 2.37 -0.24
C ILE A 74 10.67 2.05 0.85
N GLY A 75 11.11 1.56 2.01
CA GLY A 75 10.21 1.39 3.15
C GLY A 75 9.23 0.22 3.04
N CYS A 76 9.54 -0.78 2.20
CA CYS A 76 8.83 -2.05 2.16
C CYS A 76 9.76 -3.23 1.85
N GLU A 77 9.43 -4.39 2.41
CA GLU A 77 10.07 -5.66 2.09
C GLU A 77 9.07 -6.71 1.58
N LYS A 78 9.58 -7.66 0.80
CA LYS A 78 8.80 -8.56 -0.06
C LYS A 78 9.39 -9.96 0.05
N PHE A 79 8.53 -10.94 0.29
CA PHE A 79 8.93 -12.34 0.44
C PHE A 79 8.05 -13.18 -0.46
N VAL A 80 8.47 -13.37 -1.71
CA VAL A 80 7.76 -14.19 -2.69
C VAL A 80 8.15 -15.65 -2.50
N HIS A 81 7.17 -16.55 -2.41
CA HIS A 81 7.42 -17.97 -2.31
C HIS A 81 8.18 -18.49 -3.56
N THR A 82 9.15 -19.36 -3.32
CA THR A 82 10.10 -19.79 -4.37
C THR A 82 9.50 -20.86 -5.27
N GLN A 83 9.64 -20.74 -6.58
CA GLN A 83 9.28 -21.80 -7.53
C GLN A 83 10.46 -22.76 -7.81
N ARG A 84 11.30 -23.02 -6.81
CA ARG A 84 12.47 -23.91 -6.94
C ARG A 84 12.09 -25.35 -6.61
N PRO A 85 12.16 -26.29 -7.57
CA PRO A 85 11.79 -27.70 -7.35
C PRO A 85 12.53 -28.35 -6.18
N ASP A 86 13.81 -28.01 -6.00
CA ASP A 86 14.64 -28.54 -4.90
C ASP A 86 14.18 -28.10 -3.49
N ARG A 87 13.35 -27.05 -3.41
CA ARG A 87 12.78 -26.56 -2.14
C ARG A 87 11.31 -26.90 -1.98
N THR A 88 10.55 -26.90 -3.08
CA THR A 88 9.10 -27.12 -3.05
C THR A 88 8.70 -28.57 -3.27
N GLY A 89 9.59 -29.42 -3.78
CA GLY A 89 9.26 -30.77 -4.23
C GLY A 89 8.45 -30.79 -5.53
N SER A 90 8.34 -29.65 -6.23
CA SER A 90 7.64 -29.55 -7.52
C SER A 90 8.20 -30.55 -8.53
N GLN A 91 7.32 -31.28 -9.20
CA GLN A 91 7.70 -32.16 -10.32
C GLN A 91 7.81 -31.39 -11.64
N ILE A 92 7.34 -30.14 -11.66
CA ILE A 92 7.42 -29.25 -12.83
C ILE A 92 8.79 -28.55 -12.80
N PRO A 93 9.60 -28.63 -13.87
CA PRO A 93 10.84 -27.89 -13.98
C PRO A 93 10.63 -26.39 -13.81
N ARG A 94 11.57 -25.69 -13.14
CA ARG A 94 11.39 -24.27 -12.81
C ARG A 94 11.04 -23.38 -14.00
N GLY A 95 11.67 -23.63 -15.14
CA GLY A 95 11.49 -22.84 -16.37
C GLY A 95 10.15 -23.07 -17.06
N GLU A 96 9.39 -24.09 -16.66
CA GLU A 96 8.09 -24.46 -17.23
C GLU A 96 6.91 -23.89 -16.43
N HIS A 97 7.16 -23.35 -15.22
CA HIS A 97 6.13 -22.68 -14.44
C HIS A 97 5.54 -21.48 -15.19
N LEU A 98 4.21 -21.41 -15.26
CA LEU A 98 3.51 -20.34 -15.96
C LEU A 98 3.49 -19.06 -15.11
N GLN A 99 3.61 -17.90 -15.76
CA GLN A 99 3.49 -16.59 -15.09
C GLN A 99 2.11 -16.36 -14.45
N GLY A 100 1.09 -17.08 -14.92
CA GLY A 100 -0.28 -17.00 -14.40
C GLY A 100 -0.56 -17.96 -13.24
N GLU A 101 0.39 -18.82 -12.86
CA GLU A 101 0.24 -19.68 -11.68
C GLU A 101 0.06 -18.85 -10.42
N LEU A 102 -0.80 -19.34 -9.54
CA LEU A 102 -0.99 -18.74 -8.23
C LEU A 102 0.23 -19.03 -7.36
N ASN A 103 0.67 -18.01 -6.65
CA ASN A 103 1.77 -18.05 -5.73
C ASN A 103 1.38 -17.36 -4.42
N GLU A 104 2.26 -17.48 -3.44
CA GLU A 104 2.16 -16.85 -2.14
C GLU A 104 3.21 -15.76 -1.98
N MET A 105 2.84 -14.66 -1.33
CA MET A 105 3.74 -13.54 -1.09
C MET A 105 3.39 -12.83 0.20
N ASP A 106 4.39 -12.68 1.08
CA ASP A 106 4.32 -11.75 2.21
C ASP A 106 4.92 -10.40 1.83
N MET A 107 4.38 -9.34 2.43
CA MET A 107 4.96 -8.01 2.38
C MET A 107 4.85 -7.31 3.73
N THR A 108 5.81 -6.45 3.99
CA THR A 108 5.74 -5.44 5.05
C THR A 108 6.02 -4.07 4.46
N ALA A 109 5.32 -3.04 4.91
CA ALA A 109 5.53 -1.68 4.45
C ALA A 109 5.13 -0.65 5.52
N ASN A 110 5.82 0.49 5.51
CA ASN A 110 5.38 1.65 6.28
C ASN A 110 4.26 2.44 5.58
N ALA A 111 3.55 3.29 6.33
CA ALA A 111 2.42 4.06 5.84
C ALA A 111 2.76 4.96 4.64
N GLN A 112 3.96 5.54 4.59
CA GLN A 112 4.39 6.35 3.44
C GLN A 112 4.50 5.50 2.18
N GLU A 113 5.06 4.30 2.30
CA GLU A 113 5.21 3.41 1.15
C GLU A 113 3.87 2.80 0.71
N ILE A 114 2.95 2.50 1.63
CA ILE A 114 1.59 2.09 1.27
C ILE A 114 0.89 3.17 0.43
N MET A 115 1.05 4.45 0.79
CA MET A 115 0.56 5.56 -0.04
C MET A 115 1.29 5.61 -1.39
N ALA A 116 2.62 5.42 -1.43
CA ALA A 116 3.41 5.44 -2.65
C ALA A 116 3.04 4.30 -3.62
N ILE A 117 2.84 3.08 -3.12
CA ILE A 117 2.37 1.96 -3.91
C ILE A 117 0.98 2.28 -4.48
N SER A 118 0.09 2.86 -3.66
CA SER A 118 -1.27 3.25 -4.09
C SER A 118 -1.26 4.24 -5.24
N ARG A 119 -0.32 5.19 -5.26
CA ARG A 119 -0.18 6.19 -6.33
C ARG A 119 -0.07 5.57 -7.72
N VAL A 120 0.64 4.45 -7.82
CA VAL A 120 0.90 3.77 -9.09
C VAL A 120 0.03 2.53 -9.30
N ARG A 121 -0.36 1.83 -8.24
CA ARG A 121 -1.16 0.59 -8.32
C ARG A 121 -2.67 0.81 -8.25
N LEU A 122 -3.14 2.04 -8.07
CA LEU A 122 -4.54 2.43 -8.29
C LEU A 122 -4.77 3.14 -9.63
N CYS A 123 -3.70 3.45 -10.37
CA CYS A 123 -3.82 4.08 -11.69
C CYS A 123 -4.34 3.07 -12.73
N ASN A 124 -5.25 3.48 -13.62
CA ASN A 124 -5.78 2.60 -14.67
C ASN A 124 -4.75 2.21 -15.75
N CYS A 125 -3.54 2.80 -15.74
CA CYS A 125 -2.41 2.31 -16.54
C CYS A 125 -1.79 1.02 -15.98
N ALA A 126 -1.99 0.72 -14.70
CA ALA A 126 -1.53 -0.53 -14.11
C ALA A 126 -2.41 -1.71 -14.56
N SER A 127 -1.81 -2.91 -14.67
CA SER A 127 -2.55 -4.13 -15.01
C SER A 127 -3.74 -4.34 -14.07
N LYS A 128 -4.85 -4.80 -14.65
CA LYS A 128 -6.12 -5.00 -13.94
C LYS A 128 -5.95 -5.86 -12.68
N GLU A 129 -5.26 -6.98 -12.81
CA GLU A 129 -5.02 -7.96 -11.75
C GLU A 129 -4.21 -7.36 -10.61
N THR A 130 -3.29 -6.43 -10.90
CA THR A 130 -2.50 -5.75 -9.87
C THR A 130 -3.30 -4.69 -9.14
N ARG A 131 -4.18 -3.97 -9.84
CA ARG A 131 -5.13 -3.05 -9.20
C ARG A 131 -6.07 -3.81 -8.28
N GLU A 132 -6.57 -4.97 -8.72
CA GLU A 132 -7.44 -5.84 -7.93
C GLU A 132 -6.72 -6.38 -6.68
N ALA A 133 -5.49 -6.87 -6.83
CA ALA A 133 -4.66 -7.32 -5.70
C ALA A 133 -4.45 -6.21 -4.66
N TRP A 134 -4.10 -5.01 -5.13
CA TRP A 134 -3.86 -3.86 -4.26
C TRP A 134 -5.14 -3.37 -3.59
N THR A 135 -6.25 -3.34 -4.33
CA THR A 135 -7.56 -2.97 -3.79
C THR A 135 -8.01 -3.92 -2.70
N SER A 136 -7.80 -5.24 -2.88
CA SER A 136 -8.09 -6.25 -1.85
C SER A 136 -7.26 -6.01 -0.58
N MET A 137 -5.97 -5.69 -0.72
CA MET A 137 -5.13 -5.34 0.44
C MET A 137 -5.64 -4.08 1.15
N LEU A 138 -5.95 -3.01 0.43
CA LEU A 138 -6.50 -1.80 1.03
C LEU A 138 -7.86 -2.01 1.70
N GLN A 139 -8.69 -2.93 1.19
CA GLN A 139 -9.97 -3.30 1.83
C GLN A 139 -9.76 -3.95 3.19
N GLU A 140 -8.77 -4.84 3.33
CA GLU A 140 -8.41 -5.44 4.61
C GLU A 140 -7.76 -4.40 5.55
N LEU A 141 -6.85 -3.57 5.04
CA LEU A 141 -6.20 -2.51 5.82
C LEU A 141 -7.22 -1.51 6.37
N LYS A 142 -8.27 -1.21 5.61
CA LYS A 142 -9.32 -0.26 6.02
C LYS A 142 -10.03 -0.69 7.30
N LYS A 143 -10.09 -1.99 7.59
CA LYS A 143 -10.71 -2.53 8.81
C LYS A 143 -9.91 -2.15 10.07
N ILE A 144 -8.61 -1.87 9.94
CA ILE A 144 -7.74 -1.53 11.07
C ILE A 144 -7.23 -0.08 11.03
N ASP A 145 -7.05 0.50 9.85
CA ASP A 145 -6.63 1.90 9.66
C ASP A 145 -7.39 2.54 8.50
N PRO A 146 -8.65 2.94 8.72
CA PRO A 146 -9.44 3.62 7.71
C PRO A 146 -8.86 4.99 7.31
N VAL A 147 -8.10 5.64 8.19
CA VAL A 147 -7.53 6.96 7.93
C VAL A 147 -6.41 6.86 6.91
N LEU A 148 -5.48 5.90 7.08
CA LEU A 148 -4.43 5.62 6.10
C LEU A 148 -5.01 5.28 4.73
N VAL A 149 -5.99 4.37 4.69
CA VAL A 149 -6.63 3.98 3.41
C VAL A 149 -7.34 5.17 2.74
N SER A 150 -7.90 6.11 3.52
CA SER A 150 -8.49 7.33 2.94
C SER A 150 -7.49 8.21 2.18
N LYS A 151 -6.17 8.03 2.44
CA LYS A 151 -5.07 8.76 1.79
C LYS A 151 -4.37 7.94 0.71
N CYS A 152 -4.76 6.70 0.51
CA CYS A 152 -4.28 5.82 -0.54
C CYS A 152 -5.03 6.11 -1.84
N VAL A 153 -4.47 6.97 -2.69
CA VAL A 153 -5.10 7.46 -3.93
C VAL A 153 -4.13 7.37 -5.11
N PRO A 154 -4.62 7.27 -6.36
CA PRO A 154 -3.74 7.33 -7.53
C PRO A 154 -3.04 8.68 -7.66
N THR A 155 -1.89 8.71 -8.34
CA THR A 155 -1.04 9.91 -8.47
C THR A 155 -1.82 11.14 -8.94
N CYS A 156 -2.78 10.97 -9.84
CA CYS A 156 -3.55 12.09 -10.35
C CYS A 156 -4.39 12.79 -9.28
N VAL A 157 -4.99 12.03 -8.36
CA VAL A 157 -5.76 12.58 -7.23
C VAL A 157 -4.82 13.25 -6.23
N TYR A 158 -3.68 12.62 -5.95
CA TYR A 158 -2.63 13.18 -5.10
C TYR A 158 -2.12 14.54 -5.61
N ARG A 159 -1.84 14.66 -6.91
CA ARG A 159 -1.30 15.88 -7.54
C ARG A 159 -2.37 16.89 -7.97
N GLY A 160 -3.63 16.47 -8.09
CA GLY A 160 -4.69 17.29 -8.67
C GLY A 160 -4.68 17.38 -10.21
N PHE A 161 -3.85 16.59 -10.91
CA PHE A 161 -3.84 16.45 -12.37
C PHE A 161 -3.13 15.13 -12.75
N CYS A 162 -3.34 14.61 -13.97
CA CYS A 162 -2.62 13.42 -14.44
C CYS A 162 -1.20 13.76 -14.93
N PRO A 163 -0.13 13.25 -14.30
CA PRO A 163 1.24 13.52 -14.75
C PRO A 163 1.80 12.48 -15.73
N GLU A 164 1.02 11.44 -16.08
CA GLU A 164 1.48 10.36 -16.96
C GLU A 164 1.57 10.84 -18.41
N LEU A 165 2.60 10.38 -19.13
CA LEU A 165 2.79 10.70 -20.56
C LEU A 165 1.55 10.34 -21.40
N LYS A 166 0.91 9.22 -21.06
CA LYS A 166 -0.37 8.80 -21.62
C LYS A 166 -1.41 8.70 -20.51
N CYS A 167 -2.31 9.67 -20.46
CA CYS A 167 -3.40 9.68 -19.49
C CYS A 167 -4.34 8.48 -19.71
N CYS A 168 -4.71 7.81 -18.63
CA CYS A 168 -5.69 6.72 -18.65
C CYS A 168 -7.16 7.19 -18.70
N GLY A 169 -7.39 8.50 -18.82
CA GLY A 169 -8.72 9.12 -18.88
C GLY A 169 -9.37 9.44 -17.53
N TYR A 170 -8.92 8.84 -16.41
CA TYR A 170 -9.57 9.04 -15.12
C TYR A 170 -9.58 10.49 -14.64
N ALA A 171 -8.50 11.26 -14.87
CA ALA A 171 -8.43 12.66 -14.46
C ALA A 171 -9.43 13.59 -15.19
N ASN A 172 -10.10 13.09 -16.24
CA ASN A 172 -11.08 13.84 -17.01
C ASN A 172 -12.53 13.52 -16.59
N THR A 173 -12.74 12.71 -15.53
CA THR A 173 -14.08 12.28 -15.12
C THR A 173 -14.59 13.08 -13.92
N HIS A 174 -15.91 13.07 -13.71
CA HIS A 174 -16.51 13.71 -12.53
C HIS A 174 -16.01 13.08 -11.21
N GLN A 175 -15.86 11.75 -11.20
CA GLN A 175 -15.39 10.98 -10.04
C GLN A 175 -13.97 11.38 -9.62
N PHE A 176 -13.16 11.93 -10.52
CA PHE A 176 -11.85 12.45 -10.16
C PHE A 176 -11.96 13.68 -9.25
N HIS A 177 -12.87 14.60 -9.54
CA HIS A 177 -13.07 15.80 -8.71
C HIS A 177 -13.54 15.43 -7.30
N GLU A 178 -14.53 14.54 -7.20
CA GLU A 178 -15.00 14.01 -5.90
C GLU A 178 -13.87 13.32 -5.11
N ALA A 179 -13.03 12.53 -5.80
CA ALA A 179 -11.90 11.86 -5.17
C ALA A 179 -10.85 12.85 -4.64
N VAL A 180 -10.56 13.93 -5.38
CA VAL A 180 -9.65 15.01 -4.93
C VAL A 180 -10.19 15.70 -3.68
N GLU A 181 -11.48 16.05 -3.66
CA GLU A 181 -12.10 16.66 -2.49
C GLU A 181 -12.05 15.73 -1.27
N LYS A 182 -12.44 14.46 -1.45
CA LYS A 182 -12.40 13.46 -0.38
C LYS A 182 -10.99 13.22 0.15
N TYR A 183 -10.00 13.13 -0.73
CA TYR A 183 -8.60 12.94 -0.37
C TYR A 183 -8.10 14.04 0.59
N ARG A 184 -8.48 15.30 0.33
CA ARG A 184 -8.04 16.48 1.09
C ARG A 184 -8.67 16.65 2.46
N LYS A 185 -9.76 15.94 2.77
CA LYS A 185 -10.43 16.04 4.10
C LYS A 185 -9.51 15.56 5.22
N THR A 186 -9.53 16.27 6.36
CA THR A 186 -8.74 15.90 7.56
C THR A 186 -9.61 15.68 8.78
N GLU A 187 -10.91 15.62 8.59
CA GLU A 187 -11.91 15.35 9.63
C GLU A 187 -12.17 13.85 9.73
#